data_AF-A0A2H0WCV7-F1
#
_entry.id   AF-A0A2H0WCV7-F1
#
_cell.length_a   1.000
_cell.length_b   1.000
_cell.length_c   1.000
_cell.angle_alpha   90.00
_cell.angle_beta   90.00
_cell.angle_gamma   90.00
#
_symmetry.space_group_name_H-M   'P 1'
#
loop_
_entity.id
_entity.type
_entity.pdbx_description
1 polymer ?
#
loop_
_entity_poly.entity_id
_entity_poly.type
_entity_poly.pdbx_seq_one_letter_code
_entity_poly.pdbx_strand_id
1 'polypeptide(L)'
;MAKVLLIFEDYTELALTEVYLKRVGFDVMGISNEMGITEKVLTFNPDVIVAFGKGPKVSSFSVGQKLRENFRFGGKAVIVVPKDLRPNPDQLMKMKVDAMLEAPIVPEKLIQILCRMTGLSSELYLDKFQKARLKDPELQQKLTMVTGSAAAGSESAGAPLAGPNSSSKVAIDDKGRVEKYSQYIQNISIDVQETTHRREEIREKQKELKKGWDFNLLDEIDRLKRQFAEALFKK
;
A
#
# COMPACT_ATOMS: atom_id res chain seq x y z
N MET A 1 -22.67 16.87 0.23
CA MET A 1 -21.82 15.78 0.77
C MET A 1 -21.18 15.12 -0.42
N ALA A 2 -19.85 15.07 -0.48
CA ALA A 2 -19.19 14.53 -1.67
C ALA A 2 -19.34 13.01 -1.75
N LYS A 3 -19.65 12.52 -2.96
CA LYS A 3 -19.81 11.10 -3.27
C LYS A 3 -18.52 10.51 -3.79
N VAL A 4 -18.02 9.47 -3.12
CA VAL A 4 -16.75 8.82 -3.42
C VAL A 4 -17.00 7.35 -3.78
N LEU A 5 -16.62 6.96 -4.99
CA LEU A 5 -16.65 5.57 -5.42
C LEU A 5 -15.25 4.96 -5.26
N LEU A 6 -15.14 3.90 -4.45
CA LEU A 6 -13.91 3.16 -4.21
C LEU A 6 -13.90 1.89 -5.07
N ILE A 7 -12.85 1.70 -5.85
CA ILE A 7 -12.66 0.54 -6.73
C ILE A 7 -11.39 -0.17 -6.30
N PHE A 8 -11.50 -1.14 -5.39
CA PHE A 8 -10.35 -1.73 -4.71
C PHE A 8 -10.34 -3.24 -4.93
N GLU A 9 -9.20 -3.80 -5.31
CA GLU A 9 -9.05 -5.25 -5.45
C GLU A 9 -9.06 -5.95 -4.08
N ASP A 10 -8.32 -5.40 -3.12
CA ASP A 10 -8.22 -5.95 -1.77
C ASP A 10 -9.42 -5.51 -0.92
N TYR A 11 -10.18 -6.50 -0.47
CA TYR A 11 -11.34 -6.30 0.38
C TYR A 11 -10.98 -5.65 1.72
N THR A 12 -9.81 -5.97 2.28
CA THR A 12 -9.38 -5.43 3.58
C THR A 12 -9.11 -3.93 3.50
N GLU A 13 -8.40 -3.49 2.46
CA GLU A 13 -8.17 -2.07 2.20
C GLU A 13 -9.44 -1.34 1.81
N LEU A 14 -10.31 -1.97 1.02
CA LEU A 14 -11.62 -1.42 0.64
C LEU A 14 -12.47 -1.14 1.88
N ALA A 15 -12.66 -2.15 2.73
CA ALA A 15 -13.49 -2.07 3.92
C ALA A 15 -12.93 -1.03 4.90
N LEU A 16 -11.61 -1.00 5.10
CA LEU A 16 -10.96 0.01 5.94
C LEU A 16 -11.23 1.42 5.41
N THR A 17 -11.02 1.62 4.11
CA THR A 17 -11.19 2.92 3.43
C THR A 17 -12.63 3.41 3.46
N GLU A 18 -13.56 2.50 3.25
CA GLU A 18 -14.98 2.78 3.36
C GLU A 18 -15.37 3.22 4.78
N VAL A 19 -14.89 2.52 5.81
CA VAL A 19 -15.21 2.85 7.21
C VAL A 19 -14.70 4.24 7.57
N TYR A 20 -13.43 4.57 7.34
CA TYR A 20 -12.94 5.88 7.77
C TYR A 20 -13.53 7.03 6.96
N LEU A 21 -13.77 6.87 5.65
CA LEU A 21 -14.38 7.91 4.83
C LEU A 21 -15.85 8.15 5.23
N LYS A 22 -16.61 7.10 5.54
CA LYS A 22 -17.99 7.23 6.07
C LYS A 22 -18.02 7.95 7.42
N ARG A 23 -17.06 7.66 8.32
CA ARG A 23 -16.94 8.33 9.62
C ARG A 23 -16.63 9.82 9.50
N VAL A 24 -15.83 10.19 8.50
CA VAL A 24 -15.49 11.59 8.20
C VAL A 24 -16.70 12.34 7.60
N GLY A 25 -17.64 11.61 6.99
CA GLY A 25 -18.88 12.14 6.44
C GLY A 25 -18.88 12.27 4.92
N PHE A 26 -18.14 11.41 4.22
CA PHE A 26 -18.30 11.19 2.79
C PHE A 26 -19.39 10.15 2.53
N ASP A 27 -20.10 10.27 1.41
CA ASP A 27 -20.98 9.21 0.92
C ASP A 27 -20.13 8.26 0.07
N VAL A 28 -19.99 7.02 0.51
CA VAL A 28 -18.98 6.10 -0.04
C VAL A 28 -19.64 4.81 -0.52
N MET A 29 -19.30 4.43 -1.75
CA MET A 29 -19.66 3.14 -2.34
C MET A 29 -18.41 2.37 -2.68
N GLY A 30 -18.29 1.13 -2.19
CA GLY A 30 -17.17 0.24 -2.49
C GLY A 30 -17.53 -0.80 -3.55
N ILE A 31 -16.63 -1.03 -4.52
CA ILE A 31 -16.71 -2.13 -5.48
C ILE A 31 -15.36 -2.86 -5.56
N SER A 32 -15.42 -4.18 -5.72
CA SER A 32 -14.24 -5.05 -5.81
C SER A 32 -13.99 -5.63 -7.21
N ASN A 33 -14.79 -5.21 -8.19
CA ASN A 33 -14.70 -5.69 -9.56
C ASN A 33 -14.92 -4.52 -10.53
N GLU A 34 -14.19 -4.52 -11.63
CA GLU A 34 -14.35 -3.54 -12.71
C GLU A 34 -15.58 -3.80 -13.60
N MET A 35 -16.09 -5.03 -13.61
CA MET A 35 -17.30 -5.39 -14.36
C MET A 35 -18.50 -4.68 -13.73
N GLY A 36 -18.89 -3.53 -14.29
CA GLY A 36 -20.01 -2.73 -13.81
C GLY A 36 -19.65 -1.32 -13.37
N ILE A 37 -18.39 -0.87 -13.54
CA ILE A 37 -18.01 0.53 -13.23
C ILE A 37 -18.94 1.51 -13.94
N THR A 38 -19.22 1.32 -15.22
CA THR A 38 -20.09 2.23 -15.99
C THR A 38 -21.51 2.34 -15.42
N GLU A 39 -22.09 1.22 -14.99
CA GLU A 39 -23.41 1.19 -14.36
C GLU A 39 -23.38 1.88 -12.99
N LYS A 40 -22.40 1.55 -12.15
CA LYS A 40 -22.26 2.15 -10.81
C LYS A 40 -21.97 3.64 -10.88
N VAL A 41 -21.17 4.08 -11.84
CA VAL A 41 -20.93 5.51 -12.10
C VAL A 41 -22.24 6.21 -12.47
N LEU A 42 -23.10 5.58 -13.28
CA LEU A 42 -24.38 6.17 -13.67
C LEU A 42 -25.39 6.21 -12.50
N THR A 43 -25.51 5.12 -11.74
CA THR A 43 -26.47 5.02 -10.63
C THR A 43 -26.06 5.87 -9.42
N PHE A 44 -24.78 5.84 -9.05
CA PHE A 44 -24.29 6.54 -7.87
C PHE A 44 -23.97 8.02 -8.17
N ASN A 45 -23.57 8.32 -9.40
CA ASN A 45 -23.07 9.62 -9.85
C ASN A 45 -21.98 10.17 -8.92
N PRO A 46 -20.81 9.51 -8.82
CA PRO A 46 -19.74 9.92 -7.92
C PRO A 46 -19.06 11.21 -8.36
N ASP A 47 -18.69 12.05 -7.40
CA ASP A 47 -17.87 13.24 -7.61
C ASP A 47 -16.40 12.85 -7.82
N VAL A 48 -15.94 11.86 -7.05
CA VAL A 48 -14.56 11.35 -7.09
C VAL A 48 -14.56 9.82 -7.14
N ILE A 49 -13.69 9.27 -7.97
CA ILE A 49 -13.43 7.83 -8.05
C ILE A 49 -11.99 7.57 -7.58
N VAL A 50 -11.82 6.66 -6.63
CA VAL A 50 -10.50 6.20 -6.15
C VAL A 50 -10.32 4.75 -6.57
N ALA A 51 -9.30 4.49 -7.38
CA ALA A 51 -9.03 3.14 -7.89
C ALA A 51 -7.70 2.61 -7.35
N PHE A 52 -7.73 1.41 -6.78
CA PHE A 52 -6.56 0.68 -6.33
C PHE A 52 -6.66 -0.81 -6.71
N GLY A 53 -5.76 -1.27 -7.56
CA GLY A 53 -5.68 -2.69 -7.89
C GLY A 53 -4.43 -3.00 -8.71
N LYS A 54 -3.91 -4.20 -8.54
CA LYS A 54 -2.69 -4.67 -9.23
C LYS A 54 -2.94 -5.93 -10.05
N GLY A 55 -4.03 -6.64 -9.77
CA GLY A 55 -4.33 -7.93 -10.35
C GLY A 55 -5.34 -7.87 -11.50
N PRO A 56 -5.81 -9.06 -11.93
CA PRO A 56 -6.63 -9.20 -13.11
C PRO A 56 -8.09 -8.78 -12.89
N LYS A 57 -8.55 -8.73 -11.64
CA LYS A 57 -9.93 -8.34 -11.30
C LYS A 57 -10.12 -6.83 -11.34
N VAL A 58 -9.15 -6.12 -10.77
CA VAL A 58 -9.09 -4.66 -10.72
C VAL A 58 -7.65 -4.24 -10.91
N SER A 59 -7.41 -3.41 -11.92
CA SER A 59 -6.15 -2.73 -12.15
C SER A 59 -6.40 -1.23 -12.24
N SER A 60 -5.66 -0.46 -11.44
CA SER A 60 -5.85 1.00 -11.39
C SER A 60 -5.71 1.65 -12.79
N PHE A 61 -4.91 1.05 -13.68
CA PHE A 61 -4.70 1.54 -15.03
C PHE A 61 -5.85 1.24 -15.98
N SER A 62 -6.41 0.02 -15.95
CA SER A 62 -7.59 -0.33 -16.77
C SER A 62 -8.79 0.50 -16.35
N VAL A 63 -8.97 0.73 -15.05
CA VAL A 63 -10.00 1.64 -14.55
C VAL A 63 -9.78 3.05 -15.10
N GLY A 64 -8.58 3.60 -15.00
CA GLY A 64 -8.27 4.94 -15.52
C GLY A 64 -8.52 5.08 -17.03
N GLN A 65 -8.24 4.04 -17.81
CA GLN A 65 -8.54 4.02 -19.25
C GLN A 65 -10.06 3.98 -19.51
N LYS A 66 -10.80 3.08 -18.84
CA LYS A 66 -12.26 2.98 -18.94
C LYS A 66 -12.96 4.27 -18.55
N LEU A 67 -12.47 4.97 -17.52
CA LEU A 67 -13.01 6.26 -17.09
C LEU A 67 -12.77 7.38 -18.11
N ARG A 68 -11.70 7.29 -18.90
CA ARG A 68 -11.46 8.24 -19.99
C ARG A 68 -12.41 8.00 -21.17
N GLU A 69 -12.63 6.74 -21.52
CA GLU A 69 -13.54 6.35 -22.60
C GLU A 69 -15.01 6.64 -22.23
N ASN A 70 -15.33 6.65 -20.93
CA ASN A 70 -16.65 7.01 -20.43
C ASN A 70 -16.86 8.53 -20.38
N PHE A 71 -17.25 9.11 -21.52
CA PHE A 71 -17.53 10.55 -21.65
C PHE A 71 -18.60 11.10 -20.69
N ARG A 72 -19.46 10.24 -20.13
CA ARG A 72 -20.49 10.66 -19.16
C ARG A 72 -19.91 10.96 -17.78
N PHE A 73 -18.72 10.45 -17.46
CA PHE A 73 -18.07 10.71 -16.19
C PHE A 73 -17.34 12.06 -16.18
N GLY A 74 -18.04 13.09 -15.71
CA GLY A 74 -17.48 14.44 -15.51
C GLY A 74 -16.69 14.61 -14.22
N GLY A 75 -16.72 13.64 -13.31
CA GLY A 75 -16.05 13.70 -12.02
C GLY A 75 -14.53 13.57 -12.11
N LYS A 76 -13.91 13.46 -10.93
CA LYS A 76 -12.46 13.40 -10.77
C LYS A 76 -11.95 11.99 -10.49
N ALA A 77 -10.75 11.65 -10.97
CA ALA A 77 -10.16 10.33 -10.81
C ALA A 77 -8.85 10.37 -10.00
N VAL A 78 -8.78 9.58 -8.93
CA VAL A 78 -7.58 9.35 -8.11
C VAL A 78 -7.10 7.92 -8.33
N ILE A 79 -5.87 7.77 -8.82
CA ILE A 79 -5.26 6.46 -9.07
C ILE A 79 -4.24 6.17 -7.98
N VAL A 80 -4.43 5.06 -7.28
CA VAL A 80 -3.47 4.56 -6.29
C VAL A 80 -2.56 3.55 -6.97
N VAL A 81 -1.24 3.76 -6.82
CA VAL A 81 -0.18 2.99 -7.45
C VAL A 81 0.73 2.40 -6.36
N PRO A 82 1.15 1.12 -6.45
CA PRO A 82 2.12 0.57 -5.50
C PRO A 82 3.50 1.22 -5.67
N LYS A 83 4.27 1.36 -4.58
CA LYS A 83 5.56 2.10 -4.55
C LYS A 83 6.57 1.67 -5.61
N ASP A 84 6.57 0.39 -5.96
CA ASP A 84 7.54 -0.19 -6.89
C ASP A 84 7.15 -0.02 -8.35
N LEU A 85 5.93 0.45 -8.62
CA LEU A 85 5.40 0.55 -9.97
C LEU A 85 5.36 2.01 -10.41
N ARG A 86 6.29 2.39 -11.28
CA ARG A 86 6.23 3.69 -11.95
C ARG A 86 5.47 3.54 -13.26
N PRO A 87 4.32 4.21 -13.44
CA PRO A 87 3.59 4.14 -14.69
C PRO A 87 4.38 4.77 -15.83
N ASN A 88 4.30 4.17 -16.99
CA ASN A 88 4.89 4.72 -18.21
C ASN A 88 4.13 6.03 -18.57
N PRO A 89 4.83 7.14 -18.90
CA PRO A 89 4.19 8.39 -19.33
C PRO A 89 3.15 8.19 -20.46
N ASP A 90 3.40 7.28 -21.40
CA ASP A 90 2.45 7.01 -22.49
C ASP A 90 1.13 6.40 -21.99
N GLN A 91 1.18 5.62 -20.92
CA GLN A 91 -0.02 5.07 -20.29
C GLN A 91 -0.76 6.16 -19.52
N LEU A 92 -0.05 7.02 -18.78
CA LEU A 92 -0.65 8.14 -18.06
C LEU A 92 -1.44 9.08 -19.00
N MET A 93 -0.91 9.35 -20.20
CA MET A 93 -1.64 10.12 -21.21
C MET A 93 -2.87 9.41 -21.75
N LYS A 94 -2.94 8.08 -21.66
CA LYS A 94 -4.06 7.24 -22.13
C LYS A 94 -5.21 7.15 -21.11
N MET A 95 -4.96 7.45 -19.84
CA MET A 95 -5.93 7.33 -18.75
C MET A 95 -6.43 8.68 -18.25
N LYS A 96 -7.61 8.69 -17.61
CA LYS A 96 -8.10 9.85 -16.87
C LYS A 96 -7.54 9.80 -15.45
N VAL A 97 -6.62 10.71 -15.14
CA VAL A 97 -5.97 10.84 -13.83
C VAL A 97 -5.97 12.33 -13.46
N ASP A 98 -6.61 12.68 -12.36
CA ASP A 98 -6.52 14.02 -11.78
C ASP A 98 -5.50 14.06 -10.63
N ALA A 99 -5.35 12.96 -9.89
CA ALA A 99 -4.34 12.81 -8.84
C ALA A 99 -3.82 11.38 -8.76
N MET A 100 -2.59 11.23 -8.28
CA MET A 100 -1.96 9.94 -8.01
C MET A 100 -1.57 9.84 -6.55
N LEU A 101 -1.72 8.64 -6.00
CA LEU A 101 -1.32 8.29 -4.64
C LEU A 101 -0.47 7.02 -4.64
N GLU A 102 0.46 6.93 -3.70
CA GLU A 102 1.25 5.72 -3.50
C GLU A 102 0.63 4.84 -2.40
N ALA A 103 0.59 3.53 -2.61
CA ALA A 103 0.21 2.56 -1.59
C ALA A 103 1.38 2.28 -0.62
N PRO A 104 1.17 2.01 0.68
CA PRO A 104 -0.11 1.93 1.36
C PRO A 104 -0.74 3.31 1.53
N ILE A 105 -2.08 3.35 1.45
CA ILE A 105 -2.84 4.60 1.47
C ILE A 105 -2.77 5.22 2.87
N VAL A 106 -2.18 6.41 2.96
CA VAL A 106 -2.24 7.22 4.18
C VAL A 106 -3.58 7.95 4.22
N PRO A 107 -4.47 7.69 5.21
CA PRO A 107 -5.82 8.25 5.23
C PRO A 107 -5.85 9.78 5.20
N GLU A 108 -4.92 10.42 5.92
CA GLU A 108 -4.82 11.88 5.99
C GLU A 108 -4.53 12.50 4.61
N LYS A 109 -3.60 11.90 3.85
CA LYS A 109 -3.29 12.32 2.48
C LYS A 109 -4.47 12.11 1.55
N LEU A 110 -5.17 10.97 1.67
CA LEU A 110 -6.36 10.70 0.86
C LEU A 110 -7.46 11.75 1.15
N ILE A 111 -7.75 12.03 2.42
CA ILE A 111 -8.76 13.02 2.82
C ILE A 111 -8.39 14.41 2.29
N GLN A 112 -7.13 14.82 2.43
CA GLN A 112 -6.66 16.11 1.90
C GLN A 112 -6.86 16.23 0.38
N ILE A 113 -6.53 15.17 -0.37
CA ILE A 113 -6.71 15.13 -1.83
C ILE A 113 -8.19 15.18 -2.19
N LEU A 114 -9.04 14.40 -1.52
CA LEU A 114 -10.49 14.41 -1.74
C LEU A 114 -11.09 15.78 -1.47
N CYS A 115 -10.71 16.43 -0.36
CA CYS A 115 -11.16 17.79 -0.01
C CYS A 115 -10.71 18.81 -1.07
N ARG A 116 -9.44 18.76 -1.51
CA ARG A 116 -8.92 19.64 -2.57
C ARG A 116 -9.66 19.48 -3.89
N MET A 117 -10.02 18.25 -4.26
CA MET A 117 -10.69 17.95 -5.54
C MET A 117 -12.18 18.32 -5.51
N THR A 118 -12.80 18.30 -4.34
CA THR A 118 -14.23 18.62 -4.14
C THR A 118 -14.48 20.06 -3.69
N GLY A 119 -13.42 20.83 -3.40
CA GLY A 119 -13.52 22.21 -2.91
C GLY A 119 -14.01 22.32 -1.45
N LEU A 120 -13.87 21.24 -0.68
CA LEU A 120 -14.23 21.21 0.75
C LEU A 120 -13.03 21.63 1.62
N SER A 121 -13.29 22.18 2.81
CA SER A 121 -12.23 22.53 3.76
C SER A 121 -11.58 21.28 4.36
N SER A 122 -10.26 21.15 4.18
CA SER A 122 -9.50 19.98 4.67
C SER A 122 -9.48 19.89 6.19
N GLU A 123 -9.37 21.02 6.89
CA GLU A 123 -9.24 21.09 8.35
C GLU A 123 -10.43 20.44 9.08
N LEU A 124 -11.65 20.76 8.67
CA LEU A 124 -12.86 20.19 9.30
C LEU A 124 -12.96 18.68 9.15
N TYR A 125 -12.49 18.14 8.03
CA TYR A 125 -12.55 16.72 7.71
C TYR A 125 -11.43 15.94 8.43
N LEU A 126 -10.24 16.55 8.54
CA LEU A 126 -9.14 16.00 9.32
C LEU A 126 -9.46 15.96 10.82
N ASP A 127 -10.07 17.02 11.36
CA ASP A 127 -10.53 17.04 12.75
C ASP A 127 -11.56 15.94 13.06
N LYS A 128 -12.50 15.73 12.14
CA LYS A 128 -13.48 14.63 12.23
C LYS A 128 -12.79 13.28 12.20
N PHE A 129 -11.80 13.10 11.33
CA PHE A 129 -11.01 11.88 11.26
C PHE A 129 -10.24 11.62 12.57
N GLN A 130 -9.56 12.62 13.12
CA GLN A 130 -8.83 12.49 14.39
C GLN A 130 -9.78 12.16 15.55
N LYS A 131 -10.93 12.83 15.63
CA LYS A 131 -11.97 12.53 16.63
C LYS A 131 -12.53 11.12 16.46
N ALA A 132 -12.72 10.65 15.22
CA ALA A 132 -13.17 9.28 14.95
C ALA A 132 -12.11 8.25 15.35
N ARG A 133 -10.83 8.52 15.06
CA ARG A 133 -9.69 7.68 15.43
C ARG A 133 -9.54 7.53 16.95
N LEU A 134 -9.76 8.60 17.72
CA LEU A 134 -9.71 8.56 19.19
C LEU A 134 -10.90 7.81 19.80
N LYS A 135 -12.07 7.85 19.16
CA LYS A 135 -13.28 7.18 19.65
C LYS A 135 -13.31 5.68 19.38
N ASP A 136 -12.62 5.23 18.34
CA ASP A 136 -12.68 3.85 17.85
C ASP A 136 -11.28 3.20 17.88
N PRO A 137 -10.91 2.52 18.99
CA PRO A 137 -9.61 1.88 19.10
C PRO A 137 -9.43 0.73 18.09
N GLU A 138 -10.52 0.12 17.60
CA GLU A 138 -10.42 -0.91 16.56
C GLU A 138 -9.99 -0.33 15.22
N LEU A 139 -10.50 0.85 14.86
CA LEU A 139 -10.07 1.57 13.66
C LEU A 139 -8.57 1.85 13.71
N GLN A 140 -8.06 2.28 14.87
CA GLN A 140 -6.64 2.54 15.07
C GLN A 140 -5.79 1.27 14.96
N GLN A 141 -6.25 0.16 15.53
CA GLN A 141 -5.55 -1.12 15.40
C GLN A 141 -5.51 -1.60 13.94
N LYS A 142 -6.64 -1.55 13.23
CA LYS A 142 -6.73 -1.96 11.82
C LYS A 142 -5.87 -1.08 10.90
N LEU A 143 -5.86 0.23 11.14
CA LEU A 143 -4.97 1.16 10.43
C LEU A 143 -3.50 0.80 10.62
N THR A 144 -3.10 0.48 11.84
CA THR A 144 -1.71 0.13 12.17
C THR A 144 -1.29 -1.20 11.52
N MET A 145 -2.21 -2.16 11.40
CA MET A 145 -1.95 -3.44 10.73
C MET A 145 -1.81 -3.30 9.21
N VAL A 146 -2.67 -2.50 8.57
CA VAL A 146 -2.70 -2.38 7.09
C VAL A 146 -1.61 -1.45 6.56
N THR A 147 -1.29 -0.36 7.28
CA THR A 147 -0.28 0.60 6.80
C THR A 147 1.16 0.16 7.08
N GLY A 148 1.36 -0.88 7.90
CA GLY A 148 2.66 -1.24 8.44
C GLY A 148 3.19 -0.14 9.37
N SER A 149 3.95 -0.52 10.39
CA SER A 149 4.52 0.38 11.39
C SER A 149 5.60 1.34 10.84
N ALA A 150 5.26 2.17 9.84
CA ALA A 150 6.15 3.14 9.20
C ALA A 150 5.52 4.55 9.09
N ALA A 151 4.26 4.72 9.49
CA ALA A 151 3.58 6.02 9.51
C ALA A 151 3.63 6.75 10.87
N ALA A 152 4.47 6.29 11.81
CA ALA A 152 4.73 6.98 13.09
C ALA A 152 6.04 7.79 13.04
N GLY A 153 6.30 8.48 11.93
CA GLY A 153 7.53 9.23 11.70
C GLY A 153 7.27 10.50 10.90
N SER A 154 6.60 11.49 11.50
CA SER A 154 6.86 12.91 11.23
C SER A 154 6.12 13.78 12.25
N GLU A 155 6.94 14.47 13.05
CA GLU A 155 6.69 15.80 13.62
C GLU A 155 5.59 15.96 14.69
N SER A 156 5.97 15.67 15.94
CA SER A 156 5.61 16.55 17.06
C SER A 156 6.82 16.72 17.98
N ALA A 157 7.52 17.83 17.80
CA ALA A 157 8.47 18.36 18.78
C ALA A 157 7.68 19.12 19.84
N GLY A 158 7.69 18.66 21.10
CA GLY A 158 7.12 19.42 22.22
C GLY A 158 6.70 18.61 23.44
N ALA A 159 7.68 18.33 24.32
CA ALA A 159 7.58 18.04 25.76
C ALA A 159 7.01 16.68 26.25
N PRO A 160 7.55 16.14 27.37
CA PRO A 160 7.30 14.78 27.83
C PRO A 160 6.19 14.74 28.89
N LEU A 161 5.15 13.94 28.68
CA LEU A 161 4.24 13.57 29.76
C LEU A 161 3.72 12.15 29.55
N ALA A 162 3.89 11.39 30.62
CA ALA A 162 3.55 9.99 30.77
C ALA A 162 2.07 9.72 30.47
N GLY A 163 1.82 8.73 29.62
CA GLY A 163 0.54 8.05 29.48
C GLY A 163 0.73 6.54 29.67
N PRO A 164 0.01 5.90 30.60
CA PRO A 164 0.12 4.46 30.82
C PRO A 164 -0.75 3.65 29.85
N ASN A 165 -0.22 2.47 29.52
CA ASN A 165 -0.90 1.21 29.19
C ASN A 165 -1.51 1.00 27.79
N SER A 166 -0.86 0.12 27.01
CA SER A 166 -1.45 -1.20 26.70
C SER A 166 -0.41 -2.23 26.22
N SER A 167 0.08 -3.02 27.16
CA SER A 167 0.25 -4.47 27.08
C SER A 167 0.81 -4.89 28.42
N SER A 168 0.33 -6.00 28.97
CA SER A 168 0.88 -6.64 30.15
C SER A 168 2.34 -7.03 29.89
N LYS A 169 3.25 -6.07 30.06
CA LYS A 169 4.63 -6.35 30.42
C LYS A 169 4.55 -7.02 31.78
N VAL A 170 4.65 -8.33 31.81
CA VAL A 170 5.31 -8.96 32.96
C VAL A 170 6.66 -8.29 32.99
N ALA A 171 6.86 -7.37 33.93
CA ALA A 171 8.17 -6.83 34.22
C ALA A 171 9.00 -8.05 34.61
N ILE A 172 9.80 -8.53 33.66
CA ILE A 172 10.88 -9.46 33.96
C ILE A 172 11.87 -8.62 34.75
N ASP A 173 11.61 -8.46 36.04
CA ASP A 173 12.55 -7.95 37.03
C ASP A 173 13.51 -9.07 37.46
N ASP A 174 13.88 -9.94 36.50
CA ASP A 174 15.01 -10.84 36.67
C ASP A 174 16.27 -10.01 36.41
N LYS A 175 16.77 -9.37 37.46
CA LYS A 175 18.09 -8.71 37.46
C LYS A 175 19.18 -9.61 36.85
N GLY A 176 19.11 -10.92 37.10
CA GLY A 176 20.03 -11.89 36.51
C GLY A 176 19.92 -12.06 34.98
N ARG A 177 18.76 -11.76 34.37
CA ARG A 177 18.59 -11.79 32.91
C ARG A 177 19.18 -10.54 32.27
N VAL A 178 18.99 -9.38 32.91
CA VAL A 178 19.57 -8.10 32.49
C VAL A 178 21.10 -8.17 32.54
N GLU A 179 21.66 -8.75 33.60
CA GLU A 179 23.11 -8.97 33.72
C GLU A 179 23.65 -9.88 32.59
N LYS A 180 22.97 -11.00 32.29
CA LYS A 180 23.36 -11.89 31.19
C LYS A 180 23.36 -11.18 29.84
N TYR A 181 22.33 -10.39 29.53
CA TYR A 181 22.28 -9.63 28.28
C TYR A 181 23.33 -8.52 28.24
N SER A 182 23.61 -7.87 29.37
CA SER A 182 24.67 -6.85 29.46
C SER A 182 26.06 -7.44 29.20
N GLN A 183 26.36 -8.63 29.73
CA GLN A 183 27.60 -9.35 29.44
C GLN A 183 27.68 -9.76 27.97
N TYR A 184 26.56 -10.17 27.38
CA TYR A 184 26.52 -10.54 25.96
C TYR A 184 26.77 -9.33 25.04
N ILE A 185 26.19 -8.18 25.36
CA ILE A 185 26.39 -6.94 24.60
C ILE A 185 27.83 -6.45 24.73
N GLN A 186 28.42 -6.53 25.93
CA GLN A 186 29.81 -6.12 26.16
C GLN A 186 30.82 -7.04 25.47
N ASN A 187 30.50 -8.34 25.32
CA ASN A 187 31.37 -9.31 24.64
C ASN A 187 31.23 -9.29 23.11
N ILE A 188 30.22 -8.61 22.56
CA ILE A 188 30.06 -8.45 21.11
C ILE A 188 30.67 -7.11 20.70
N SER A 189 31.99 -7.08 20.51
CA SER A 189 32.64 -6.01 19.75
C SER A 189 32.35 -6.25 18.27
N ILE A 190 31.29 -5.63 17.75
CA ILE A 190 31.05 -5.59 16.31
C ILE A 190 32.10 -4.67 15.71
N ASP A 191 33.13 -5.24 15.10
CA ASP A 191 34.09 -4.45 14.35
C ASP A 191 33.41 -3.94 13.07
N VAL A 192 32.98 -2.69 13.11
CA VAL A 192 32.23 -2.02 12.03
C VAL A 192 33.06 -1.97 10.74
N GLN A 193 34.39 -2.14 10.84
CA GLN A 193 35.30 -2.18 9.70
C GLN A 193 35.29 -3.53 8.96
N GLU A 194 35.00 -4.65 9.63
CA GLU A 194 34.98 -5.99 9.00
C GLU A 194 33.63 -6.38 8.40
N THR A 195 32.52 -5.83 8.91
CA THR A 195 31.15 -6.20 8.47
C THR A 195 30.73 -5.62 7.12
N THR A 196 31.55 -4.73 6.54
CA THR A 196 31.33 -4.20 5.20
C THR A 196 32.05 -5.08 4.18
N HIS A 197 31.40 -6.16 3.72
CA HIS A 197 31.95 -6.98 2.64
C HIS A 197 32.45 -6.09 1.50
N ARG A 198 33.76 -6.17 1.21
CA ARG A 198 34.37 -5.36 0.15
C ARG A 198 33.69 -5.70 -1.16
N ARG A 199 33.29 -4.66 -1.91
CA ARG A 199 32.55 -4.81 -3.18
C ARG A 199 33.22 -5.76 -4.18
N GLU A 200 34.54 -5.91 -4.09
CA GLU A 200 35.33 -6.82 -4.92
C GLU A 200 35.05 -8.30 -4.61
N GLU A 201 35.03 -8.69 -3.33
CA GLU A 201 34.73 -10.07 -2.91
C GLU A 201 33.31 -10.49 -3.28
N ILE A 202 32.34 -9.57 -3.20
CA ILE A 202 30.96 -9.81 -3.64
C ILE A 202 30.92 -10.05 -5.15
N ARG A 203 31.70 -9.29 -5.95
CA ARG A 203 31.76 -9.46 -7.40
C ARG A 203 32.41 -10.78 -7.79
N GLU A 204 33.43 -11.24 -7.07
CA GLU A 204 34.05 -12.54 -7.30
C GLU A 204 33.10 -13.69 -6.99
N LYS A 205 32.44 -13.67 -5.82
CA LYS A 205 31.43 -14.66 -5.47
C LYS A 205 30.26 -14.69 -6.46
N GLN A 206 29.83 -13.54 -6.96
CA GLN A 206 28.82 -13.48 -8.03
C GLN A 206 29.32 -14.05 -9.36
N LYS A 207 30.59 -13.86 -9.72
CA LYS A 207 31.19 -14.48 -10.91
C LYS A 207 31.30 -16.00 -10.76
N GLU A 208 31.64 -16.50 -9.58
CA GLU A 208 31.68 -17.95 -9.30
C GLU A 208 30.29 -18.57 -9.36
N LEU A 209 29.28 -17.93 -8.77
CA LEU A 209 27.89 -18.38 -8.88
C LEU A 209 27.41 -18.42 -10.34
N LYS A 210 27.83 -17.46 -11.16
CA LYS A 210 27.51 -17.45 -12.60
C LYS A 210 28.26 -18.51 -13.41
N LYS A 211 29.43 -18.97 -12.98
CA LYS A 211 30.16 -20.05 -13.65
C LYS A 211 29.48 -21.41 -13.50
N GLY A 212 28.71 -21.61 -12.42
CA GLY A 212 27.91 -22.81 -12.22
C GLY A 212 26.60 -22.84 -13.01
N TRP A 213 26.26 -21.76 -13.73
CA TRP A 213 25.05 -21.69 -14.55
C TRP A 213 25.41 -22.09 -15.99
N ASP A 214 25.17 -23.35 -16.31
CA ASP A 214 25.23 -23.83 -17.69
C ASP A 214 24.01 -23.33 -18.46
N PHE A 215 24.21 -22.28 -19.25
CA PHE A 215 23.13 -21.68 -20.07
C PHE A 215 22.54 -22.68 -21.07
N ASN A 216 23.32 -23.68 -21.49
CA ASN A 216 22.85 -24.76 -22.36
C ASN A 216 21.78 -25.64 -21.68
N LEU A 217 21.89 -25.84 -20.36
CA LEU A 217 20.89 -26.60 -19.58
C LEU A 217 19.59 -25.80 -19.41
N LEU A 218 19.66 -24.47 -19.35
CA LEU A 218 18.46 -23.62 -19.28
C LEU A 218 17.60 -23.73 -20.54
N ASP A 219 18.22 -23.69 -21.72
CA ASP A 219 17.51 -23.82 -23.00
C ASP A 219 16.87 -25.20 -23.16
N GLU A 220 17.55 -26.25 -22.69
CA GLU A 220 17.02 -27.61 -22.67
C GLU A 220 15.82 -27.75 -21.74
N ILE A 221 15.88 -27.16 -20.54
CA ILE A 221 14.76 -27.13 -19.58
C ILE A 221 13.54 -26.41 -20.19
N ASP A 222 13.75 -25.29 -20.88
CA ASP A 222 12.65 -24.55 -21.49
C ASP A 222 12.05 -25.27 -22.70
N ARG A 223 12.88 -26.00 -23.48
CA ARG A 223 12.40 -26.89 -24.54
C ARG A 223 11.54 -28.04 -23.97
N LEU A 224 11.98 -28.66 -22.88
CA LEU A 224 11.22 -29.73 -22.20
C LEU A 224 9.89 -29.22 -21.64
N LYS A 225 9.85 -28.02 -21.06
CA LYS A 225 8.59 -27.40 -20.60
C LYS A 225 7.60 -27.17 -21.75
N ARG A 226 8.07 -26.74 -22.92
CA ARG A 226 7.20 -26.57 -24.10
C ARG A 226 6.65 -27.90 -24.59
N GLN A 227 7.49 -28.92 -24.69
CA GLN A 227 7.07 -30.26 -25.10
C GLN A 227 6.06 -30.87 -24.12
N PHE A 228 6.26 -30.69 -22.82
CA PHE A 228 5.32 -31.11 -21.79
C PHE A 228 3.97 -30.40 -21.91
N ALA A 229 3.99 -29.08 -22.13
CA ALA A 229 2.78 -28.30 -22.34
C ALA A 229 2.03 -28.78 -23.61
N GLU A 230 2.73 -28.97 -24.73
CA GLU A 230 2.12 -29.49 -25.97
C GLU A 230 1.51 -30.89 -25.78
N ALA A 231 2.15 -31.77 -25.02
CA ALA A 231 1.63 -33.11 -24.73
C ALA A 231 0.36 -33.08 -23.86
N LEU A 232 0.22 -32.11 -22.96
CA LEU A 232 -0.99 -31.94 -22.15
C LEU A 232 -2.22 -31.50 -22.98
N PHE A 233 -2.00 -30.85 -24.13
CA PHE A 233 -3.07 -30.30 -24.96
C PHE A 233 -3.33 -31.09 -26.25
N LYS A 234 -2.52 -32.10 -26.59
CA LYS A 234 -2.82 -33.06 -27.65
C LYS A 234 -3.77 -34.15 -27.11
N LYS A 235 -5.08 -33.95 -27.33
CA LYS A 235 -6.13 -34.95 -27.18
C LYS A 235 -6.28 -35.80 -28.44
#